data_AF-A0A968FPX1-F1
#
_entry.id   AF-A0A968FPX1-F1
#
_cell.length_a   1.000
_cell.length_b   1.000
_cell.length_c   1.000
_cell.angle_alpha   90.00
_cell.angle_beta   90.00
_cell.angle_gamma   90.00
#
_symmetry.space_group_name_H-M   'P 1'
#
loop_
_entity.id
_entity.type
_entity.pdbx_description
1 polymer ?
#
loop_
_entity_poly.entity_id
_entity_poly.type
_entity_poly.pdbx_seq_one_letter_code
_entity_poly.pdbx_strand_id
1 'polypeptide(L)'
;FLKCKLNWKECDGDPHRGILKLYQDLLALRARDPALKRVEGSRFEVDVVGRFTLALRRQSPDHPPLLMVACLKEGDHVVLGKSSATQPGTDQKWTVEWTSQNPGYTTSPSSPKLLWGQKHQEIHFDRPCAVLLRAVPLEKA
;
A
#
# COMPACT_ATOMS: atom_id res chain seq x y z
N PHE A 1 -28.43 5.32 26.01
CA PHE A 1 -28.41 6.39 24.99
C PHE A 1 -27.16 7.28 25.08
N LEU A 2 -26.81 7.91 26.22
CA LEU A 2 -25.66 8.84 26.30
C LEU A 2 -24.27 8.21 26.11
N LYS A 3 -24.09 6.91 26.38
CA LYS A 3 -22.85 6.15 26.11
C LYS A 3 -22.68 5.69 24.65
N CYS A 4 -23.64 5.98 23.77
CA CYS A 4 -23.60 5.61 22.35
C CYS A 4 -23.28 6.80 21.43
N LYS A 5 -22.92 7.96 21.98
CA LYS A 5 -22.48 9.11 21.20
C LYS A 5 -20.97 9.05 21.00
N LEU A 6 -20.52 9.46 19.81
CA LEU A 6 -19.09 9.60 19.51
C LEU A 6 -18.44 10.57 20.49
N ASN A 7 -17.29 10.17 21.05
CA ASN A 7 -16.48 11.02 21.91
C ASN A 7 -15.45 11.77 21.06
N TRP A 8 -15.83 12.94 20.55
CA TRP A 8 -14.98 13.74 19.66
C TRP A 8 -13.68 14.24 20.30
N LYS A 9 -13.57 14.26 21.63
CA LYS A 9 -12.34 14.65 22.32
C LYS A 9 -11.20 13.64 22.10
N GLU A 10 -11.52 12.40 21.71
CA GLU A 10 -10.51 11.38 21.43
C GLU A 10 -9.66 11.72 20.20
N CYS A 11 -10.20 12.48 19.24
CA CYS A 11 -9.53 12.79 17.97
C CYS A 11 -8.17 13.49 18.13
N ASP A 12 -7.95 14.22 19.23
CA ASP A 12 -6.71 14.97 19.48
C ASP A 12 -5.64 14.11 20.16
N GLY A 13 -6.03 12.97 20.75
CA GLY A 13 -5.15 12.07 21.48
C GLY A 13 -4.67 10.89 20.65
N ASP A 14 -3.50 10.34 20.99
CA ASP A 14 -3.06 9.08 20.41
C ASP A 14 -3.86 7.91 21.02
N PRO A 15 -4.16 6.85 20.24
CA PRO A 15 -3.77 6.63 18.84
C PRO A 15 -4.72 7.27 17.81
N HIS A 16 -5.86 7.83 18.25
CA HIS A 16 -6.94 8.27 17.36
C HIS A 16 -6.54 9.38 16.40
N ARG A 17 -5.69 10.32 16.83
CA ARG A 17 -5.13 11.36 15.97
C ARG A 17 -4.39 10.79 14.76
N GLY A 18 -3.55 9.78 14.99
CA GLY A 18 -2.80 9.08 13.94
C GLY A 18 -3.73 8.31 12.99
N ILE A 19 -4.75 7.65 13.52
CA ILE A 19 -5.79 6.96 12.73
C ILE A 19 -6.58 7.96 11.88
N LEU A 20 -7.01 9.09 12.45
CA LEU A 20 -7.72 10.13 11.71
C LEU A 20 -6.87 10.66 10.55
N LYS A 21 -5.58 10.93 10.82
CA LYS A 21 -4.63 11.36 9.78
C LYS A 21 -4.45 10.30 8.69
N LEU A 22 -4.35 9.02 9.05
CA LEU A 22 -4.31 7.90 8.10
C LEU A 22 -5.52 7.93 7.16
N TYR A 23 -6.74 8.05 7.70
CA TYR A 23 -7.94 8.12 6.89
C TYR A 23 -7.98 9.35 5.97
N GLN A 24 -7.61 10.53 6.49
CA GLN A 24 -7.53 11.76 5.69
C GLN A 24 -6.55 11.61 4.53
N ASP A 25 -5.35 11.11 4.79
CA ASP A 25 -4.32 10.91 3.77
C ASP A 25 -4.76 9.88 2.72
N LEU A 26 -5.43 8.78 3.13
CA LEU A 26 -5.98 7.78 2.20
C LEU A 26 -7.12 8.35 1.33
N LEU A 27 -7.98 9.19 1.89
CA LEU A 27 -9.03 9.88 1.13
C LEU A 27 -8.42 10.85 0.12
N ALA A 28 -7.41 11.62 0.52
CA ALA A 28 -6.67 12.52 -0.37
C ALA A 28 -5.95 11.74 -1.49
N LEU A 29 -5.32 10.62 -1.15
CA LEU A 29 -4.68 9.70 -2.10
C LEU A 29 -5.69 9.13 -3.11
N ARG A 30 -6.86 8.69 -2.65
CA ARG A 30 -7.94 8.23 -3.53
C ARG A 30 -8.49 9.36 -4.40
N ALA A 31 -8.55 10.59 -3.89
CA ALA A 31 -9.04 11.73 -4.65
C ALA A 31 -8.07 12.15 -5.77
N ARG A 32 -6.76 12.09 -5.52
CA ARG A 32 -5.72 12.50 -6.48
C ARG A 32 -5.37 11.45 -7.53
N ASP A 33 -5.51 10.15 -7.21
CA ASP A 33 -5.12 9.08 -8.13
C ASP A 33 -6.33 8.39 -8.79
N PRO A 34 -6.51 8.54 -10.12
CA PRO A 34 -7.57 7.87 -10.86
C PRO A 34 -7.52 6.34 -10.80
N ALA A 35 -6.34 5.71 -10.69
CA ALA A 35 -6.19 4.26 -10.60
C ALA A 35 -6.79 3.68 -9.30
N LEU A 36 -6.99 4.50 -8.27
CA LEU A 36 -7.70 4.11 -7.05
C LEU A 36 -9.22 4.27 -7.15
N LYS A 37 -9.70 5.02 -8.15
CA LYS A 37 -11.12 5.17 -8.46
C LYS A 37 -11.56 4.06 -9.40
N ARG A 38 -12.84 3.72 -9.36
CA ARG A 38 -13.43 2.83 -10.35
C ARG A 38 -13.77 3.67 -11.57
N VAL A 39 -13.00 3.52 -12.63
CA VAL A 39 -13.24 4.13 -13.94
C VAL A 39 -13.55 3.04 -14.97
N GLU A 40 -14.23 3.40 -16.04
CA GLU A 40 -14.46 2.47 -17.16
C GLU A 40 -13.11 1.97 -17.70
N GLY A 41 -13.03 0.68 -18.04
CA GLY A 41 -11.77 0.06 -18.48
C GLY A 41 -10.74 -0.21 -17.37
N SER A 42 -11.00 0.16 -16.11
CA SER A 42 -10.10 -0.21 -15.00
C SER A 42 -10.09 -1.72 -14.76
N ARG A 43 -8.91 -2.25 -14.37
CA ARG A 43 -8.73 -3.66 -13.99
C ARG A 43 -8.30 -3.77 -12.54
N PHE A 44 -8.73 -4.86 -11.92
CA PHE A 44 -8.42 -5.19 -10.54
C PHE A 44 -8.06 -6.66 -10.46
N GLU A 45 -6.85 -6.95 -9.98
CA GLU A 45 -6.37 -8.31 -9.73
C GLU A 45 -6.03 -8.46 -8.25
N VAL A 46 -6.24 -9.65 -7.72
CA VAL A 46 -5.87 -10.00 -6.34
C VAL A 46 -5.12 -11.31 -6.38
N ASP A 47 -4.06 -11.41 -5.58
CA ASP A 47 -3.26 -12.62 -5.46
C ASP A 47 -2.79 -12.83 -4.02
N VAL A 48 -2.59 -14.09 -3.64
CA VAL A 48 -2.01 -14.48 -2.35
C VAL A 48 -0.52 -14.67 -2.57
N VAL A 49 0.29 -13.76 -2.02
CA VAL A 49 1.73 -13.66 -2.34
C VAL A 49 2.64 -14.06 -1.17
N GLY A 50 2.04 -14.43 -0.05
CA GLY A 50 2.70 -14.92 1.16
C GLY A 50 1.71 -15.67 2.04
N ARG A 51 2.14 -16.10 3.22
CA ARG A 51 1.29 -16.86 4.15
C ARG A 51 0.16 -16.00 4.73
N PHE A 52 0.44 -14.72 4.96
CA PHE A 52 -0.49 -13.75 5.53
C PHE A 52 -0.59 -12.48 4.69
N THR A 53 -0.13 -12.56 3.43
CA THR A 53 0.05 -11.39 2.58
C THR A 53 -0.73 -11.49 1.28
N LEU A 54 -1.47 -10.42 0.98
CA LEU A 54 -2.25 -10.25 -0.24
C LEU A 54 -1.63 -9.15 -1.10
N ALA A 55 -1.62 -9.37 -2.41
CA ALA A 55 -1.33 -8.38 -3.42
C ALA A 55 -2.63 -7.96 -4.10
N LEU A 56 -2.85 -6.66 -4.24
CA LEU A 56 -3.98 -6.08 -4.94
C LEU A 56 -3.45 -5.13 -6.02
N ARG A 57 -3.62 -5.50 -7.29
CA ARG A 57 -3.21 -4.67 -8.42
C ARG A 57 -4.39 -3.85 -8.93
N ARG A 58 -4.15 -2.57 -9.18
CA ARG A 58 -5.09 -1.65 -9.81
C ARG A 58 -4.46 -1.09 -11.08
N GLN A 59 -5.22 -1.15 -12.16
CA GLN A 59 -4.85 -0.55 -13.44
C GLN A 59 -5.97 0.36 -13.90
N SER A 60 -5.60 1.53 -14.40
CA SER A 60 -6.49 2.45 -15.08
C SER A 60 -5.93 2.71 -16.47
N PRO A 61 -6.79 2.97 -17.48
CA PRO A 61 -6.34 3.60 -18.71
C PRO A 61 -5.51 4.85 -18.38
N ASP A 62 -4.44 5.07 -19.13
CA ASP A 62 -3.58 6.28 -19.08
C ASP A 62 -2.83 6.58 -17.78
N HIS A 63 -2.89 5.68 -16.78
CA HIS A 63 -2.17 5.86 -15.52
C HIS A 63 -1.27 4.66 -15.19
N PRO A 64 -0.09 4.91 -14.57
CA PRO A 64 0.78 3.82 -14.13
C PRO A 64 0.05 2.88 -13.16
N PRO A 65 0.22 1.55 -13.30
CA PRO A 65 -0.33 0.59 -12.36
C PRO A 65 0.05 0.87 -10.92
N LEU A 66 -0.87 0.54 -10.02
CA LEU A 66 -0.66 0.51 -8.58
C LEU A 66 -0.70 -0.92 -8.07
N LEU A 67 0.13 -1.20 -7.08
CA LEU A 67 0.15 -2.47 -6.37
C LEU A 67 0.12 -2.22 -4.87
N MET A 68 -0.95 -2.65 -4.20
CA MET A 68 -1.01 -2.71 -2.75
C MET A 68 -0.56 -4.09 -2.30
N VAL A 69 0.43 -4.15 -1.40
CA VAL A 69 0.82 -5.38 -0.72
C VAL A 69 0.49 -5.22 0.76
N ALA A 70 -0.44 -6.04 1.25
CA ALA A 70 -0.95 -5.96 2.61
C ALA A 70 -0.65 -7.26 3.37
N CYS A 71 0.23 -7.16 4.35
CA CYS A 71 0.57 -8.23 5.27
C CYS A 71 -0.27 -8.09 6.54
N LEU A 72 -1.09 -9.10 6.84
CA LEU A 72 -2.09 -9.06 7.91
C LEU A 72 -1.55 -9.56 9.25
N LYS A 73 -0.38 -10.22 9.25
CA LYS A 73 0.31 -10.74 10.44
C LYS A 73 1.82 -10.57 10.28
N GLU A 74 2.56 -10.45 11.38
CA GLU A 74 4.01 -10.37 11.34
C GLU A 74 4.70 -11.60 10.71
N GLY A 75 5.92 -11.38 10.18
CA GLY A 75 6.86 -12.43 9.82
C GLY A 75 6.71 -13.00 8.42
N ASP A 76 6.23 -12.21 7.46
CA ASP A 76 6.06 -12.66 6.06
C ASP A 76 7.09 -12.02 5.12
N HIS A 77 7.39 -12.74 4.03
CA HIS A 77 8.35 -12.32 3.00
C HIS A 77 7.73 -12.50 1.63
N VAL A 78 7.80 -11.45 0.81
CA VAL A 78 7.18 -11.43 -0.52
C VAL A 78 8.23 -11.07 -1.56
N VAL A 79 8.35 -11.91 -2.59
CA VAL A 79 9.12 -11.63 -3.80
C VAL A 79 8.16 -11.21 -4.90
N LEU A 80 8.29 -9.97 -5.39
CA LEU A 80 7.44 -9.41 -6.43
C LEU A 80 7.84 -9.93 -7.82
N GLY A 81 6.87 -9.94 -8.75
CA GLY A 81 7.07 -10.32 -10.15
C GLY A 81 6.83 -11.80 -10.45
N LYS A 82 6.51 -12.62 -9.44
CA LYS A 82 6.22 -14.05 -9.61
C LYS A 82 4.84 -14.33 -10.22
N SER A 83 3.92 -13.36 -10.18
CA SER A 83 2.57 -13.46 -10.74
C SER A 83 2.21 -12.20 -11.53
N SER A 84 1.19 -12.27 -12.39
CA SER A 84 0.71 -11.12 -13.16
C SER A 84 0.35 -9.92 -12.27
N ALA A 85 -0.26 -10.20 -11.11
CA ALA A 85 -0.65 -9.18 -10.15
C ALA A 85 0.56 -8.38 -9.62
N THR A 86 1.72 -9.03 -9.47
CA THR A 86 2.92 -8.44 -8.87
C THR A 86 3.97 -7.96 -9.87
N GLN A 87 3.77 -8.15 -11.18
CA GLN A 87 4.67 -7.65 -12.21
C GLN A 87 4.40 -6.17 -12.51
N PRO A 88 5.38 -5.26 -12.45
CA PRO A 88 5.16 -3.83 -12.73
C PRO A 88 4.67 -3.60 -14.16
N GLY A 89 5.38 -4.17 -15.14
CA GLY A 89 5.17 -4.03 -16.57
C GLY A 89 6.52 -4.16 -17.28
N THR A 90 6.52 -4.26 -18.61
CA THR A 90 7.77 -4.26 -19.39
C THR A 90 8.51 -2.94 -19.18
N ASP A 91 9.83 -3.01 -18.92
CA ASP A 91 10.70 -1.85 -18.64
C ASP A 91 10.25 -0.96 -17.48
N GLN A 92 9.56 -1.52 -16.49
CA GLN A 92 9.11 -0.82 -15.29
C GLN A 92 9.62 -1.48 -14.01
N LYS A 93 9.73 -0.68 -12.94
CA LYS A 93 9.98 -1.13 -11.56
C LYS A 93 8.93 -0.58 -10.62
N TRP A 94 8.74 -1.22 -9.48
CA TRP A 94 7.94 -0.67 -8.40
C TRP A 94 8.72 0.37 -7.60
N THR A 95 8.07 1.46 -7.21
CA THR A 95 8.54 2.39 -6.18
C THR A 95 7.48 2.55 -5.11
N VAL A 96 7.91 2.81 -3.87
CA VAL A 96 6.96 3.04 -2.77
C VAL A 96 6.35 4.42 -2.91
N GLU A 97 5.02 4.45 -2.90
CA GLU A 97 4.26 5.70 -2.85
C GLU A 97 3.71 5.97 -1.45
N TRP A 98 3.30 4.91 -0.74
CA TRP A 98 2.65 5.07 0.57
C TRP A 98 2.82 3.81 1.43
N THR A 99 2.78 3.97 2.74
CA THR A 99 2.73 2.85 3.70
C THR A 99 1.88 3.20 4.93
N SER A 100 1.20 2.18 5.48
CA SER A 100 0.46 2.31 6.73
C SER A 100 1.34 2.52 7.96
N GLN A 101 2.66 2.36 7.82
CA GLN A 101 3.66 2.54 8.89
C GLN A 101 4.30 3.94 8.88
N ASN A 102 3.69 4.91 8.19
CA ASN A 102 4.14 6.30 8.22
C ASN A 102 4.16 6.82 9.68
N PRO A 103 5.24 7.48 10.14
CA PRO A 103 5.32 8.04 11.49
C PRO A 103 4.19 9.01 11.87
N GLY A 104 3.50 9.60 10.89
CA GLY A 104 2.32 10.43 11.13
C GLY A 104 1.07 9.65 11.57
N TYR A 105 1.05 8.32 11.44
CA TYR A 105 -0.11 7.48 11.76
C TYR A 105 0.04 6.69 13.06
N THR A 106 1.26 6.49 13.53
CA THR A 106 1.59 5.63 14.67
C THR A 106 2.76 6.17 15.45
N THR A 107 2.73 6.01 16.77
CA THR A 107 3.82 6.38 17.69
C THR A 107 4.96 5.37 17.69
N SER A 108 4.82 4.24 17.00
CA SER A 108 5.85 3.19 16.90
C SER A 108 5.94 2.65 15.47
N PRO A 109 6.40 3.47 14.51
CA PRO A 109 6.48 3.10 13.10
C PRO A 109 7.50 1.98 12.89
N SER A 110 7.15 1.02 12.04
CA SER A 110 8.05 -0.05 11.62
C SER A 110 7.81 -0.35 10.15
N SER A 111 8.40 0.45 9.26
CA SER A 111 8.32 0.22 7.82
C SER A 111 8.87 -1.16 7.46
N PRO A 112 8.26 -1.87 6.49
CA PRO A 112 8.80 -3.12 6.00
C PRO A 112 10.16 -2.88 5.34
N LYS A 113 11.03 -3.89 5.35
CA LYS A 113 12.32 -3.81 4.67
C LYS A 113 12.12 -4.07 3.19
N LEU A 114 12.74 -3.23 2.38
CA LEU A 114 12.55 -3.15 0.95
C LEU A 114 13.90 -3.43 0.26
N LEU A 115 14.02 -4.58 -0.39
CA LEU A 115 15.28 -5.03 -1.01
C LEU A 115 15.16 -4.98 -2.54
N TRP A 116 15.49 -3.83 -3.13
CA TRP A 116 15.35 -3.61 -4.58
C TRP A 116 16.62 -4.05 -5.30
N GLY A 117 16.65 -5.30 -5.75
CA GLY A 117 17.74 -5.84 -6.57
C GLY A 117 17.55 -5.55 -8.07
N GLN A 118 18.57 -5.89 -8.87
CA GLN A 118 18.53 -5.75 -10.33
C GLN A 118 17.51 -6.70 -10.99
N LYS A 119 17.24 -7.86 -10.38
CA LYS A 119 16.37 -8.91 -10.94
C LYS A 119 15.02 -9.03 -10.23
N HIS A 120 14.96 -8.72 -8.94
CA HIS A 120 13.76 -8.90 -8.12
C HIS A 120 13.63 -7.79 -7.08
N GLN A 121 12.39 -7.51 -6.69
CA GLN A 121 12.06 -6.59 -5.59
C GLN A 121 11.36 -7.39 -4.49
N GLU A 122 11.84 -7.25 -3.26
CA GLU A 122 11.38 -8.07 -2.14
C GLU A 122 10.97 -7.26 -0.91
N ILE A 123 9.84 -7.62 -0.32
CA ILE A 123 9.29 -6.95 0.87
C ILE A 123 9.34 -7.91 2.05
N HIS A 124 9.96 -7.48 3.15
CA HIS A 124 9.95 -8.22 4.41
C HIS A 124 9.09 -7.47 5.43
N PHE A 125 8.11 -8.18 5.97
CA PHE A 125 7.15 -7.65 6.93
C PHE A 125 7.48 -8.16 8.33
N ASP A 126 8.10 -7.31 9.14
CA ASP A 126 8.34 -7.61 10.55
C ASP A 126 7.06 -7.43 11.40
N ARG A 127 6.03 -6.73 10.86
CA ARG A 127 4.74 -6.42 11.50
C ARG A 127 3.62 -6.30 10.45
N PRO A 128 2.34 -6.35 10.86
CA PRO A 128 1.23 -6.02 9.97
C PRO A 128 1.40 -4.64 9.32
N CYS A 129 1.36 -4.59 8.00
CA CYS A 129 1.61 -3.38 7.23
C CYS A 129 1.01 -3.48 5.83
N ALA A 130 0.53 -2.36 5.32
CA ALA A 130 0.20 -2.16 3.93
C ALA A 130 1.22 -1.24 3.25
N VAL A 131 1.66 -1.59 2.04
CA VAL A 131 2.52 -0.76 1.19
C VAL A 131 1.82 -0.59 -0.15
N LEU A 132 1.68 0.66 -0.58
CA LEU A 132 1.27 1.00 -1.93
C LEU A 132 2.51 1.30 -2.78
N LEU A 133 2.60 0.61 -3.90
CA LEU A 133 3.65 0.74 -4.89
C LEU A 133 3.08 1.30 -6.19
N ARG A 134 3.91 2.06 -6.90
CA ARG A 134 3.61 2.56 -8.24
C ARG A 134 4.63 2.04 -9.23
N ALA A 135 4.17 1.62 -10.40
CA ALA A 135 5.05 1.27 -11.50
C ALA A 135 5.66 2.55 -12.08
N VAL A 136 6.98 2.60 -12.21
CA VAL A 136 7.71 3.69 -12.85
C VAL A 136 8.66 3.12 -13.90
N PRO A 137 9.01 3.87 -14.96
CA PRO A 137 9.99 3.42 -15.94
C PRO A 137 11.33 3.06 -15.29
N LEU A 138 11.99 2.03 -15.80
CA LEU A 138 13.42 1.83 -15.57
C LEU A 138 14.17 2.98 -16.26
N GLU A 139 15.04 3.66 -15.51
CA GLU A 139 15.96 4.61 -16.12
C GLU A 139 16.86 3.84 -17.09
N LYS A 140 16.88 4.26 -18.37
CA LYS A 140 17.82 3.70 -19.35
C LYS A 140 19.21 4.16 -18.94
N ALA A 141 20.08 3.20 -18.62
CA ALA A 141 21.50 3.44 -18.41
C ALA A 141 22.17 3.98 -19.68
#